data_AF-A0A9E2JHW4-F1
#
_entry.id   AF-A0A9E2JHW4-F1
#
_cell.length_a   1.000
_cell.length_b   1.000
_cell.length_c   1.000
_cell.angle_alpha   90.00
_cell.angle_beta   90.00
_cell.angle_gamma   90.00
#
_symmetry.space_group_name_H-M   'P 1'
#
loop_
_entity.id
_entity.type
_entity.pdbx_description
1 polymer ?
#
loop_
_entity_poly.entity_id
_entity_poly.type
_entity_poly.pdbx_seq_one_letter_code
_entity_poly.pdbx_strand_id
1 'polypeptide(L)'
;GLEFSLIEPWKIQRDPDALSRDPQGGLYWIHQEWLDFFVLKKLEKAGRYFDVDRAKNISGESSQDPFMTPEAIRARKDMIWERSQFRTMLEVSEFWGIVLSPKGEELLPRATYTIAGGRVIQKPEASPYPTLRWPGGSFSPLPDILRFGGRGLLEGVLGVWEAINNIMCLHLDALQWIVNPETEVNVDALVDPADVIGWPGKTTVVHETINGQAVKRTIDRKPRTSEILANTQYLDQVYQRGSLVPENVMGLPGWRKNVTWRESQQALEQALGVFGMMGENLEDGAIRVLEAAAEVLITHASYADLTEVFTDIELSELGIFPDPSAPNGVVGIPAFDGNFHVSGIQSLMKDNETLQTLKEVIIPLAERPRFAPYINPLKVLRAIEVRTNMKDEGIIATDEEAAQIAMQQAAAQARIAELTGGENGPGIADETDNSQA
;
A
#
# COMPACT_ATOMS: atom_id res chain seq x y z
N GLY A 1 17.21 5.79 -21.71
CA GLY A 1 16.84 4.89 -20.60
C GLY A 1 15.33 4.85 -20.43
N LEU A 2 14.77 3.70 -20.04
CA LEU A 2 13.35 3.51 -19.74
C LEU A 2 13.03 4.11 -18.37
N GLU A 3 11.97 4.92 -18.27
CA GLU A 3 11.53 5.57 -17.04
C GLU A 3 10.08 5.20 -16.74
N PHE A 4 9.81 4.79 -15.49
CA PHE A 4 8.44 4.58 -15.02
C PHE A 4 7.94 5.87 -14.37
N SER A 5 6.95 6.51 -14.98
CA SER A 5 6.25 7.64 -14.41
C SER A 5 5.01 7.18 -13.65
N LEU A 6 4.89 7.59 -12.37
CA LEU A 6 3.64 7.42 -11.63
C LEU A 6 2.58 8.38 -12.18
N ILE A 7 1.53 7.84 -12.77
CA ILE A 7 0.38 8.61 -13.25
C ILE A 7 -0.71 8.61 -12.19
N GLU A 8 -1.31 9.76 -11.92
CA GLU A 8 -2.39 9.83 -10.95
C GLU A 8 -3.64 9.09 -11.44
N PRO A 9 -4.28 8.25 -10.60
CA PRO A 9 -5.38 7.38 -11.05
C PRO A 9 -6.55 8.13 -11.70
N TRP A 10 -6.85 9.36 -11.28
CA TRP A 10 -7.94 10.16 -11.85
C TRP A 10 -7.65 10.72 -13.25
N LYS A 11 -6.39 10.65 -13.72
CA LYS A 11 -6.05 10.95 -15.12
C LYS A 11 -6.29 9.75 -16.04
N ILE A 12 -6.60 8.59 -15.48
CA ILE A 12 -6.83 7.36 -16.23
C ILE A 12 -8.33 7.05 -16.20
N GLN A 13 -8.94 6.99 -17.37
CA GLN A 13 -10.26 6.40 -17.54
C GLN A 13 -10.10 4.97 -18.03
N ARG A 14 -10.80 4.04 -17.38
CA ARG A 14 -10.86 2.64 -17.80
C ARG A 14 -12.29 2.22 -18.05
N ASP A 15 -12.39 1.11 -18.76
CA ASP A 15 -13.61 0.33 -18.84
C ASP A 15 -14.09 -0.04 -17.42
N PRO A 16 -15.31 0.35 -17.01
CA PRO A 16 -15.86 -0.02 -15.70
C PRO A 16 -16.05 -1.54 -15.55
N ASP A 17 -16.17 -2.27 -16.65
CA ASP A 17 -16.36 -3.73 -16.64
C ASP A 17 -15.02 -4.49 -16.55
N ALA A 18 -13.88 -3.78 -16.50
CA ALA A 18 -12.58 -4.40 -16.30
C ALA A 18 -12.48 -5.09 -14.94
N LEU A 19 -12.05 -6.35 -14.95
CA LEU A 19 -11.82 -7.11 -13.74
C LEU A 19 -10.76 -6.43 -12.86
N SER A 20 -11.05 -6.39 -11.57
CA SER A 20 -10.07 -6.02 -10.57
C SER A 20 -8.92 -7.02 -10.56
N ARG A 21 -7.68 -6.49 -10.49
CA ARG A 21 -6.45 -7.24 -10.76
C ARG A 21 -6.31 -7.77 -12.21
N ASP A 22 -6.88 -7.13 -13.22
CA ASP A 22 -6.43 -7.36 -14.60
C ASP A 22 -5.93 -6.05 -15.22
N PRO A 23 -4.61 -5.82 -15.27
CA PRO A 23 -4.08 -4.54 -15.71
C PRO A 23 -4.18 -4.41 -17.22
N GLN A 24 -4.44 -5.47 -17.98
CA GLN A 24 -4.61 -5.49 -19.44
C GLN A 24 -6.06 -5.82 -19.84
N GLY A 25 -6.95 -5.94 -18.85
CA GLY A 25 -8.37 -6.24 -19.03
C GLY A 25 -9.24 -5.02 -19.33
N GLY A 26 -10.40 -5.27 -19.92
CA GLY A 26 -11.35 -4.25 -20.38
C GLY A 26 -11.18 -3.90 -21.86
N LEU A 27 -12.11 -3.08 -22.35
CA LEU A 27 -12.17 -2.60 -23.73
C LEU A 27 -11.21 -1.44 -24.00
N TYR A 28 -11.03 -0.54 -23.03
CA TYR A 28 -10.23 0.67 -23.22
C TYR A 28 -9.48 1.13 -21.96
N TRP A 29 -8.38 1.82 -22.21
CA TRP A 29 -7.56 2.57 -21.27
C TRP A 29 -7.26 3.94 -21.89
N ILE A 30 -7.75 5.00 -21.26
CA ILE A 30 -7.61 6.37 -21.75
C ILE A 30 -6.83 7.18 -20.73
N HIS A 31 -5.67 7.68 -21.14
CA HIS A 31 -4.88 8.61 -20.33
C HIS A 31 -5.20 10.05 -20.73
N GLN A 32 -5.60 10.87 -19.76
CA GLN A 32 -5.99 12.26 -19.96
C GLN A 32 -5.04 13.22 -19.24
N GLU A 33 -4.47 14.16 -19.99
CA GLU A 33 -3.60 15.18 -19.43
C GLU A 33 -3.81 16.54 -20.09
N TRP A 34 -3.62 17.61 -19.31
CA TRP A 34 -3.61 18.97 -19.81
C TRP A 34 -2.20 19.31 -20.29
N LEU A 35 -2.02 19.37 -21.61
CA LEU A 35 -0.75 19.68 -22.23
C LEU A 35 -0.74 21.09 -22.80
N ASP A 36 0.42 21.73 -22.74
CA ASP A 36 0.62 23.02 -23.37
C ASP A 36 0.60 22.90 -24.89
N PHE A 37 -0.05 23.86 -25.55
CA PHE A 37 -0.14 23.92 -27.00
C PHE A 37 1.25 23.90 -27.69
N PHE A 38 2.26 24.53 -27.09
CA PHE A 38 3.61 24.53 -27.66
C PHE A 38 4.27 23.13 -27.60
N VAL A 39 3.93 22.29 -26.62
CA VAL A 39 4.42 20.91 -26.52
C VAL A 39 3.81 20.08 -27.65
N LEU A 40 2.52 20.22 -27.88
CA LEU A 40 1.83 19.56 -28.99
C LEU A 40 2.42 19.98 -30.35
N LYS A 41 2.74 21.27 -30.52
CA LYS A 41 3.43 21.78 -31.70
C LYS A 41 4.85 21.23 -31.88
N LYS A 42 5.59 20.96 -30.80
CA LYS A 42 6.89 20.29 -30.87
C LYS A 42 6.73 18.84 -31.35
N LEU A 43 5.71 18.13 -30.86
CA LEU A 43 5.42 16.74 -31.25
C LEU A 43 4.89 16.63 -32.68
N GLU A 44 4.18 17.64 -33.18
CA GLU A 44 3.82 17.76 -34.61
C GLU A 44 5.07 17.94 -35.49
N LYS A 45 6.02 18.79 -35.09
CA LYS A 45 7.31 18.92 -35.80
C LYS A 45 8.14 17.64 -35.78
N ALA A 46 8.00 16.83 -34.74
CA ALA A 46 8.62 15.51 -34.65
C ALA A 46 7.89 14.44 -35.48
N GLY A 47 6.76 14.78 -36.10
CA GLY A 47 5.98 13.87 -36.95
C GLY A 47 5.03 12.93 -36.20
N ARG A 48 4.94 13.01 -34.87
CA ARG A 48 4.04 12.16 -34.06
C ARG A 48 2.58 12.58 -34.18
N TYR A 49 2.32 13.89 -34.28
CA TYR A 49 0.97 14.44 -34.40
C TYR A 49 0.78 15.15 -35.73
N PHE A 50 -0.47 15.26 -36.17
CA PHE A 50 -0.86 16.02 -37.35
C PHE A 50 -1.92 17.07 -37.00
N ASP A 51 -1.84 18.23 -37.65
CA ASP A 51 -2.90 19.23 -37.72
C ASP A 51 -3.34 19.75 -36.33
N VAL A 52 -2.36 20.03 -35.46
CA VAL A 52 -2.59 20.41 -34.05
C VAL A 52 -3.31 21.76 -33.92
N ASP A 53 -3.16 22.66 -34.88
CA ASP A 53 -3.83 23.98 -34.86
C ASP A 53 -5.36 23.86 -34.79
N ARG A 54 -5.92 22.79 -35.36
CA ARG A 54 -7.37 22.54 -35.35
C ARG A 54 -7.93 22.23 -33.98
N ALA A 55 -7.13 21.73 -33.04
CA ALA A 55 -7.54 21.45 -31.68
C ALA A 55 -7.69 22.72 -30.83
N LYS A 56 -7.02 23.82 -31.21
CA LYS A 56 -7.04 25.10 -30.49
C LYS A 56 -8.40 25.81 -30.56
N ASN A 57 -9.19 25.54 -31.59
CA ASN A 57 -10.39 26.31 -31.92
C ASN A 57 -11.69 25.76 -31.31
N ILE A 58 -11.63 24.72 -30.46
CA ILE A 58 -12.82 24.04 -29.89
C ILE A 58 -12.97 24.39 -28.40
N SER A 59 -12.71 25.64 -28.04
CA SER A 59 -12.94 26.13 -26.67
C SER A 59 -14.45 26.32 -26.34
N GLY A 60 -15.37 25.59 -26.98
CA GLY A 60 -16.80 25.94 -26.92
C GLY A 60 -17.85 24.87 -27.23
N GLU A 61 -17.49 23.63 -27.59
CA GLU A 61 -18.51 22.59 -27.83
C GLU A 61 -18.50 21.56 -26.69
N SER A 62 -19.27 21.90 -25.66
CA SER A 62 -20.07 21.01 -24.80
C SER A 62 -19.48 19.62 -24.52
N SER A 63 -18.73 19.51 -23.43
CA SER A 63 -18.96 18.37 -22.54
C SER A 63 -20.42 18.44 -22.11
N GLN A 64 -21.26 17.49 -22.53
CA GLN A 64 -22.64 17.35 -22.00
C GLN A 64 -22.64 17.05 -20.49
N ASP A 65 -21.46 16.74 -19.92
CA ASP A 65 -21.28 16.49 -18.51
C ASP A 65 -20.91 17.81 -17.77
N PRO A 66 -21.82 18.37 -16.95
CA PRO A 66 -21.59 19.61 -16.22
C PRO A 66 -20.43 19.51 -15.23
N PHE A 67 -20.04 18.29 -14.85
CA PHE A 67 -18.94 18.04 -13.92
C PHE A 67 -17.55 18.13 -14.56
N MET A 68 -17.43 17.98 -15.88
CA MET A 68 -16.15 18.03 -16.61
C MET A 68 -15.86 19.41 -17.20
N THR A 69 -16.70 20.41 -16.89
CA THR A 69 -16.39 21.79 -17.26
C THR A 69 -15.11 22.25 -16.54
N PRO A 70 -14.28 23.08 -17.18
CA PRO A 70 -13.09 23.65 -16.56
C PRO A 70 -13.40 24.37 -15.23
N GLU A 71 -14.63 24.89 -15.10
CA GLU A 71 -15.15 25.59 -13.93
C GLU A 71 -15.57 24.63 -12.78
N ALA A 72 -16.15 23.47 -13.09
CA ALA A 72 -16.46 22.45 -12.10
C ALA A 72 -15.20 21.71 -11.60
N ILE A 73 -14.20 21.54 -12.48
CA ILE A 73 -12.87 21.06 -12.07
C ILE A 73 -12.17 22.12 -11.19
N ARG A 74 -12.34 23.42 -11.50
CA ARG A 74 -11.86 24.57 -10.70
C ARG A 74 -12.44 24.57 -9.29
N ALA A 75 -13.74 24.31 -9.13
CA ALA A 75 -14.38 24.24 -7.82
C ALA A 75 -13.95 23.01 -7.00
N ARG A 76 -13.67 21.87 -7.66
CA ARG A 76 -13.26 20.63 -6.97
C ARG A 76 -11.84 20.64 -6.41
N LYS A 77 -10.94 21.43 -7.01
CA LYS A 77 -9.52 21.38 -6.68
C LYS A 77 -9.05 22.49 -5.73
N ASP A 78 -9.91 23.45 -5.39
CA ASP A 78 -9.64 24.54 -4.43
C ASP A 78 -8.28 25.23 -4.61
N MET A 79 -7.78 25.28 -5.85
CA MET A 79 -6.49 25.87 -6.22
C MET A 79 -6.73 27.17 -7.00
N ILE A 80 -6.11 28.26 -6.53
CA ILE A 80 -6.06 29.53 -7.27
C ILE A 80 -5.09 29.34 -8.44
N TRP A 81 -5.66 29.14 -9.63
CA TRP A 81 -4.87 29.04 -10.86
C TRP A 81 -4.98 30.33 -11.67
N GLU A 82 -4.14 31.33 -11.36
CA GLU A 82 -3.91 32.44 -12.30
C GLU A 82 -3.00 31.96 -13.45
N ARG A 83 -3.58 31.74 -14.64
CA ARG A 83 -2.80 31.40 -15.85
C ARG A 83 -2.41 32.67 -16.59
N SER A 84 -1.16 32.71 -17.06
CA SER A 84 -0.75 33.63 -18.12
C SER A 84 -1.63 33.42 -19.36
N GLN A 85 -2.18 34.51 -19.91
CA GLN A 85 -2.99 34.49 -21.14
C GLN A 85 -2.25 33.88 -22.35
N PHE A 86 -0.92 33.84 -22.30
CA PHE A 86 -0.07 33.29 -23.35
C PHE A 86 0.09 31.77 -23.31
N ARG A 87 -0.29 31.12 -22.19
CA ARG A 87 -0.17 29.66 -22.01
C ARG A 87 -1.52 28.99 -22.26
N THR A 88 -1.80 28.67 -23.52
CA THR A 88 -2.96 27.85 -23.90
C THR A 88 -2.67 26.38 -23.58
N MET A 89 -3.44 25.79 -22.68
CA MET A 89 -3.44 24.34 -22.43
C MET A 89 -4.65 23.69 -23.08
N LEU A 90 -4.45 22.50 -23.64
CA LEU A 90 -5.51 21.69 -24.21
C LEU A 90 -5.58 20.36 -23.45
N GLU A 91 -6.79 19.87 -23.23
CA GLU A 91 -6.99 18.52 -22.75
C GLU A 91 -6.68 17.53 -23.87
N VAL A 92 -5.78 16.61 -23.58
CA VAL A 92 -5.29 15.58 -24.49
C VAL A 92 -5.63 14.23 -23.89
N SER A 93 -6.30 13.39 -24.67
CA SER A 93 -6.68 12.03 -24.30
C SER A 93 -5.99 11.06 -25.23
N GLU A 94 -5.13 10.21 -24.69
CA GLU A 94 -4.50 9.10 -25.38
C GLU A 94 -5.33 7.84 -25.14
N PHE A 95 -5.92 7.30 -26.19
CA PHE A 95 -6.74 6.09 -26.16
C PHE A 95 -5.90 4.87 -26.51
N TRP A 96 -6.08 3.82 -25.73
CA TRP A 96 -5.57 2.48 -25.99
C TRP A 96 -6.68 1.47 -25.80
N GLY A 97 -6.89 0.56 -26.75
CA GLY A 97 -7.90 -0.50 -26.60
C GLY A 97 -8.58 -0.90 -27.89
N ILE A 98 -9.77 -1.47 -27.77
CA ILE A 98 -10.56 -1.99 -28.90
C ILE A 98 -11.41 -0.85 -29.47
N VAL A 99 -11.32 -0.63 -30.78
CA VAL A 99 -12.19 0.31 -31.50
C VAL A 99 -13.33 -0.49 -32.12
N LEU A 100 -14.55 -0.18 -31.69
CA LEU A 100 -15.77 -0.79 -32.18
C LEU A 100 -16.43 0.10 -33.24
N SER A 101 -17.03 -0.54 -34.24
CA SER A 101 -17.99 0.04 -35.17
C SER A 101 -19.26 0.45 -34.42
N PRO A 102 -20.07 1.40 -34.93
CA PRO A 102 -21.39 1.71 -34.37
C PRO A 102 -22.33 0.51 -34.24
N LYS A 103 -22.06 -0.59 -34.95
CA LYS A 103 -22.80 -1.85 -34.88
C LYS A 103 -22.27 -2.83 -33.81
N GLY A 104 -21.20 -2.47 -33.10
CA GLY A 104 -20.52 -3.34 -32.14
C GLY A 104 -19.51 -4.30 -32.76
N GLU A 105 -19.26 -4.24 -34.07
CA GLU A 105 -18.23 -5.03 -34.75
C GLU A 105 -16.84 -4.46 -34.45
N GLU A 106 -15.87 -5.33 -34.18
CA GLU A 106 -14.48 -4.94 -33.92
C GLU A 106 -13.80 -4.44 -35.19
N LEU A 107 -13.37 -3.17 -35.20
CA LEU A 107 -12.63 -2.58 -36.31
C LEU A 107 -11.13 -2.74 -36.12
N LEU A 108 -10.65 -2.43 -34.92
CA LEU A 108 -9.25 -2.57 -34.53
C LEU A 108 -9.17 -3.19 -33.12
N PRO A 109 -8.56 -4.37 -32.97
CA PRO A 109 -8.48 -5.06 -31.68
C PRO A 109 -7.53 -4.41 -30.68
N ARG A 110 -6.52 -3.71 -31.17
CA ARG A 110 -5.51 -3.02 -30.36
C ARG A 110 -5.17 -1.71 -31.02
N ALA A 111 -6.05 -0.73 -30.88
CA ALA A 111 -5.85 0.59 -31.44
C ALA A 111 -5.20 1.53 -30.43
N THR A 112 -4.42 2.46 -30.96
CA THR A 112 -3.82 3.58 -30.24
C THR A 112 -4.10 4.83 -31.04
N TYR A 113 -4.60 5.88 -30.39
CA TYR A 113 -4.76 7.20 -31.01
C TYR A 113 -4.83 8.28 -29.94
N THR A 114 -4.62 9.52 -30.35
CA THR A 114 -4.65 10.67 -29.45
C THR A 114 -5.67 11.68 -29.94
N ILE A 115 -6.50 12.16 -29.02
CA ILE A 115 -7.47 13.22 -29.20
C ILE A 115 -6.97 14.45 -28.43
N ALA A 116 -7.03 15.63 -29.03
CA ALA A 116 -6.86 16.90 -28.34
C ALA A 116 -8.05 17.81 -28.63
N GLY A 117 -8.67 18.36 -27.58
CA GLY A 117 -9.83 19.25 -27.72
C GLY A 117 -10.97 18.68 -28.56
N GLY A 118 -11.21 17.36 -28.46
CA GLY A 118 -12.26 16.67 -29.23
C GLY A 118 -11.89 16.32 -30.68
N ARG A 119 -10.66 16.58 -31.15
CA ARG A 119 -10.18 16.17 -32.48
C ARG A 119 -9.04 15.17 -32.40
N VAL A 120 -9.05 14.20 -33.31
CA VAL A 120 -7.98 13.22 -33.49
C VAL A 120 -6.74 13.92 -34.05
N ILE A 121 -5.64 13.89 -33.29
CA ILE A 121 -4.33 14.45 -33.66
C ILE A 121 -3.27 13.38 -33.95
N GLN A 122 -3.51 12.13 -33.52
CA GLN A 122 -2.74 10.94 -33.91
C GLN A 122 -3.72 9.92 -34.50
N LYS A 123 -3.41 9.37 -35.67
CA LYS A 123 -4.33 8.46 -36.36
C LYS A 123 -4.46 7.14 -35.59
N PRO A 124 -5.62 6.46 -35.67
CA PRO A 124 -5.74 5.10 -35.15
C PRO A 124 -4.74 4.16 -35.80
N GLU A 125 -3.80 3.67 -35.01
CA GLU A 125 -2.78 2.70 -35.41
C GLU A 125 -2.84 1.48 -34.50
N ALA A 126 -2.41 0.33 -35.02
CA ALA A 126 -2.29 -0.86 -34.20
C ALA A 126 -1.22 -0.64 -33.12
N SER A 127 -1.47 -1.12 -31.89
CA SER A 127 -0.49 -1.12 -30.81
C SER A 127 0.79 -1.81 -31.31
N PRO A 128 1.97 -1.21 -31.09
CA PRO A 128 3.22 -1.81 -31.52
C PRO A 128 3.61 -3.04 -30.68
N TYR A 129 2.93 -3.26 -29.54
CA TYR A 129 3.28 -4.31 -28.60
C TYR A 129 2.69 -5.69 -28.99
N PRO A 130 3.48 -6.78 -28.90
CA PRO A 130 3.03 -8.12 -29.25
C PRO A 130 1.90 -8.66 -28.37
N THR A 131 1.91 -8.36 -27.07
CA THR A 131 0.95 -8.91 -26.10
C THR A 131 0.24 -7.83 -25.28
N LEU A 132 0.92 -6.73 -24.95
CA LEU A 132 0.30 -5.58 -24.28
C LEU A 132 -0.77 -4.90 -25.13
N ARG A 133 -1.89 -4.56 -24.49
CA ARG A 133 -2.91 -3.67 -25.05
C ARG A 133 -2.58 -2.20 -24.81
N TRP A 134 -1.91 -1.89 -23.71
CA TRP A 134 -1.41 -0.55 -23.40
C TRP A 134 -0.13 -0.58 -22.56
N PRO A 135 0.73 0.44 -22.66
CA PRO A 135 2.03 0.52 -21.97
C PRO A 135 1.89 1.01 -20.53
N GLY A 136 0.91 0.48 -19.80
CA GLY A 136 0.59 0.89 -18.43
C GLY A 136 0.19 -0.30 -17.56
N GLY A 137 0.71 -0.32 -16.34
CA GLY A 137 0.32 -1.27 -15.29
C GLY A 137 -0.44 -0.55 -14.19
N SER A 138 -1.43 -1.20 -13.61
CA SER A 138 -2.12 -0.69 -12.42
C SER A 138 -2.43 -1.85 -11.50
N PHE A 139 -2.22 -1.62 -10.22
CA PHE A 139 -2.51 -2.58 -9.18
C PHE A 139 -3.13 -1.84 -7.99
N SER A 140 -3.85 -2.58 -7.16
CA SER A 140 -4.42 -2.06 -5.93
C SER A 140 -4.04 -2.98 -4.78
N PRO A 141 -3.53 -2.45 -3.66
CA PRO A 141 -3.17 -3.28 -2.50
C PRO A 141 -4.41 -3.93 -1.87
N LEU A 142 -5.58 -3.30 -2.01
CA LEU A 142 -6.87 -3.80 -1.57
C LEU A 142 -7.83 -3.88 -2.77
N PRO A 143 -7.84 -4.99 -3.52
CA PRO A 143 -8.72 -5.17 -4.66
C PRO A 143 -10.19 -5.20 -4.22
N ASP A 144 -11.05 -4.59 -5.00
CA ASP A 144 -12.51 -4.66 -4.87
C ASP A 144 -13.05 -5.46 -6.06
N ILE A 145 -14.07 -6.30 -5.86
CA ILE A 145 -14.67 -7.11 -6.93
C ILE A 145 -15.40 -6.22 -7.94
N LEU A 146 -15.95 -5.09 -7.48
CA LEU A 146 -16.81 -4.22 -8.29
C LEU A 146 -16.08 -2.97 -8.81
N ARG A 147 -14.86 -2.69 -8.32
CA ARG A 147 -14.11 -1.49 -8.69
C ARG A 147 -12.70 -1.82 -9.11
N PHE A 148 -12.34 -1.36 -10.31
CA PHE A 148 -11.01 -1.57 -10.88
C PHE A 148 -9.87 -1.03 -10.00
N GLY A 149 -9.99 0.22 -9.52
CA GLY A 149 -8.99 0.86 -8.66
C GLY A 149 -8.84 0.24 -7.27
N GLY A 150 -9.67 -0.76 -6.96
CA GLY A 150 -9.82 -1.32 -5.63
C GLY A 150 -10.32 -0.28 -4.62
N ARG A 151 -9.94 -0.48 -3.36
CA ARG A 151 -10.34 0.36 -2.24
C ARG A 151 -9.14 1.12 -1.68
N GLY A 152 -9.35 2.39 -1.35
CA GLY A 152 -8.33 3.16 -0.64
C GLY A 152 -8.12 2.62 0.79
N LEU A 153 -6.88 2.63 1.28
CA LEU A 153 -6.57 2.21 2.67
C LEU A 153 -7.37 2.99 3.71
N LEU A 154 -7.51 4.29 3.50
CA LEU A 154 -8.24 5.18 4.41
C LEU A 154 -9.73 5.25 4.10
N GLU A 155 -10.19 4.76 2.95
CA GLU A 155 -11.58 4.90 2.49
C GLU A 155 -12.58 4.28 3.48
N GLY A 156 -12.21 3.18 4.13
CA GLY A 156 -13.04 2.57 5.17
C GLY A 156 -13.11 3.34 6.49
N VAL A 157 -12.16 4.25 6.73
CA VAL A 157 -11.98 4.92 8.02
C VAL A 157 -12.29 6.42 7.96
N LEU A 158 -12.43 6.98 6.75
CA LEU A 158 -12.73 8.41 6.55
C LEU A 158 -13.95 8.88 7.34
N GLY A 159 -15.05 8.12 7.33
CA GLY A 159 -16.25 8.51 8.10
C GLY A 159 -16.03 8.53 9.62
N VAL A 160 -15.16 7.67 10.14
CA VAL A 160 -14.78 7.67 11.57
C VAL A 160 -13.90 8.87 11.86
N TRP A 161 -12.96 9.19 10.98
CA TRP A 161 -12.10 10.35 11.10
C TRP A 161 -12.89 11.67 11.05
N GLU A 162 -13.84 11.80 10.13
CA GLU A 162 -14.77 12.93 10.08
C GLU A 162 -15.58 13.06 11.38
N ALA A 163 -16.06 11.95 11.93
CA ALA A 163 -16.78 11.95 13.21
C ALA A 163 -15.89 12.44 14.37
N ILE A 164 -14.63 11.98 14.45
CA ILE A 164 -13.65 12.45 15.44
C ILE A 164 -13.43 13.96 15.30
N ASN A 165 -13.17 14.43 14.08
CA ASN A 165 -12.94 15.85 13.81
C ASN A 165 -14.15 16.70 14.21
N ASN A 166 -15.36 16.26 13.87
CA ASN A 166 -16.60 16.95 14.22
C ASN A 166 -16.81 17.03 15.74
N ILE A 167 -16.61 15.92 16.46
CA ILE A 167 -16.73 15.88 17.92
C ILE A 167 -15.69 16.78 18.57
N MET A 168 -14.44 16.76 18.10
CA MET A 168 -13.38 17.60 18.63
C MET A 168 -13.62 19.08 18.36
N CYS A 169 -14.13 19.44 17.18
CA CYS A 169 -14.50 20.83 16.87
C CYS A 169 -15.63 21.32 17.80
N LEU A 170 -16.68 20.51 17.99
CA LEU A 170 -17.77 20.83 18.93
C LEU A 170 -17.29 20.92 20.38
N HIS A 171 -16.32 20.09 20.75
CA HIS A 171 -15.74 20.12 22.09
C HIS A 171 -14.92 21.40 22.33
N LEU A 172 -14.09 21.78 21.37
CA LEU A 172 -13.31 23.02 21.43
C LEU A 172 -14.21 24.25 21.51
N ASP A 173 -15.29 24.28 20.73
CA ASP A 173 -16.32 25.32 20.82
C ASP A 173 -16.95 25.32 22.23
N ALA A 174 -17.39 24.17 22.74
CA ALA A 174 -17.94 24.06 24.10
C ALA A 174 -16.97 24.55 25.19
N LEU A 175 -15.66 24.29 25.05
CA LEU A 175 -14.64 24.80 25.96
C LEU A 175 -14.50 26.32 25.87
N GLN A 176 -14.62 26.90 24.68
CA GLN A 176 -14.61 28.35 24.50
C GLN A 176 -15.75 29.02 25.27
N TRP A 177 -16.95 28.42 25.27
CA TRP A 177 -18.09 28.89 26.06
C TRP A 177 -17.91 28.69 27.58
N ILE A 178 -17.09 27.72 28.02
CA ILE A 178 -16.78 27.53 29.44
C ILE A 178 -15.77 28.58 29.92
N VAL A 179 -14.75 28.87 29.10
CA VAL A 179 -13.74 29.90 29.40
C VAL A 179 -14.35 31.30 29.35
N ASN A 180 -15.29 31.55 28.42
CA ASN A 180 -16.02 32.81 28.30
C ASN A 180 -17.53 32.56 28.38
N PRO A 181 -18.10 32.38 29.58
CA PRO A 181 -19.52 32.08 29.74
C PRO A 181 -20.38 33.27 29.34
N GLU A 182 -21.50 32.98 28.70
CA GLU A 182 -22.54 33.97 28.43
C GLU A 182 -23.10 34.51 29.75
N THR A 183 -23.38 35.81 29.77
CA THR A 183 -23.95 36.46 30.95
C THR A 183 -25.31 37.03 30.63
N GLU A 184 -26.30 36.63 31.41
CA GLU A 184 -27.61 37.27 31.42
C GLU A 184 -27.54 38.51 32.32
N VAL A 185 -28.03 39.63 31.80
CA VAL A 185 -28.02 40.91 32.51
C VAL A 185 -29.45 41.41 32.61
N ASN A 186 -29.90 41.67 33.84
CA ASN A 186 -31.17 42.33 34.07
C ASN A 186 -30.99 43.85 33.89
N VAL A 187 -31.43 44.36 32.73
CA VAL A 187 -31.25 45.76 32.32
C VAL A 187 -31.94 46.73 33.29
N ASP A 188 -33.07 46.34 33.88
CA ASP A 188 -33.86 47.20 34.77
C ASP A 188 -33.18 47.47 36.11
N ALA A 189 -32.21 46.64 36.49
CA ALA A 189 -31.47 46.77 37.74
C ALA A 189 -30.12 47.49 37.56
N LEU A 190 -29.75 47.85 36.34
CA LEU A 190 -28.56 48.65 36.04
C LEU A 190 -28.83 50.14 36.23
N VAL A 191 -27.83 50.88 36.72
CA VAL A 191 -27.89 52.35 36.80
C VAL A 191 -27.84 52.98 35.41
N ASP A 192 -27.11 52.37 34.49
CA ASP A 192 -27.09 52.73 33.07
C ASP A 192 -27.57 51.53 32.23
N PRO A 193 -28.77 51.61 31.62
CA PRO A 193 -29.30 50.57 30.75
C PRO A 193 -28.44 50.25 29.52
N ALA A 194 -27.53 51.15 29.13
CA ALA A 194 -26.61 50.93 28.01
C ALA A 194 -25.37 50.10 28.39
N ASP A 195 -25.11 49.90 29.69
CA ASP A 195 -23.90 49.23 30.19
C ASP A 195 -23.99 47.69 30.16
N VAL A 196 -24.42 47.14 29.00
CA VAL A 196 -24.70 45.70 28.83
C VAL A 196 -23.45 44.93 28.38
N ILE A 197 -22.47 45.61 27.78
CA ILE A 197 -21.26 44.96 27.25
C ILE A 197 -20.34 44.52 28.38
N GLY A 198 -20.08 43.21 28.48
CA GLY A 198 -19.18 42.63 29.47
C GLY A 198 -17.81 42.28 28.90
N TRP A 199 -16.75 42.55 29.65
CA TRP A 199 -15.42 41.94 29.48
C TRP A 199 -14.91 41.45 30.84
N PRO A 200 -13.95 40.51 30.87
CA PRO A 200 -13.40 40.00 32.12
C PRO A 200 -12.90 41.13 33.03
N GLY A 201 -13.37 41.16 34.28
CA GLY A 201 -12.97 42.15 35.28
C GLY A 201 -13.75 43.48 35.27
N LYS A 202 -14.69 43.69 34.34
CA LYS A 202 -15.55 44.89 34.35
C LYS A 202 -16.52 44.86 35.54
N THR A 203 -16.50 45.91 36.36
CA THR A 203 -17.51 46.15 37.39
C THR A 203 -18.71 46.89 36.78
N THR A 204 -19.92 46.42 37.06
CA THR A 204 -21.18 47.08 36.65
C THR A 204 -21.81 47.74 37.86
N VAL A 205 -22.31 48.97 37.70
CA VAL A 205 -22.99 49.68 38.78
C VAL A 205 -24.46 49.28 38.79
N VAL A 206 -24.95 48.84 39.94
CA VAL A 206 -26.30 48.29 40.12
C VAL A 206 -27.10 49.12 41.11
N HIS A 207 -28.41 49.23 40.90
CA HIS A 207 -29.32 49.74 41.93
C HIS A 207 -29.43 48.74 43.11
N GLU A 208 -29.79 49.22 44.30
CA GLU A 208 -30.06 48.33 45.45
C GLU A 208 -31.21 47.38 45.08
N THR A 209 -30.88 46.11 44.86
CA THR A 209 -31.89 45.10 44.50
C THR A 209 -32.63 44.63 45.75
N ILE A 210 -33.95 44.77 45.73
CA ILE A 210 -34.82 44.57 46.91
C ILE A 210 -34.85 43.12 47.43
N ASN A 211 -34.29 42.14 46.71
CA ASN A 211 -34.36 40.71 47.08
C ASN A 211 -33.08 39.90 46.78
N GLY A 212 -31.90 40.51 46.71
CA GLY A 212 -30.64 39.79 46.50
C GLY A 212 -30.56 39.02 45.17
N GLN A 213 -31.41 39.35 44.20
CA GLN A 213 -31.32 38.82 42.84
C GLN A 213 -30.04 39.34 42.18
N ALA A 214 -29.27 38.41 41.61
CA ALA A 214 -28.05 38.75 40.88
C ALA A 214 -28.42 39.53 39.60
N VAL A 215 -27.96 40.77 39.50
CA VAL A 215 -28.17 41.64 38.32
C VAL A 215 -27.46 41.11 37.08
N LYS A 216 -26.35 40.41 37.30
CA LYS A 216 -25.60 39.69 36.27
C LYS A 216 -25.43 38.24 36.68
N ARG A 217 -25.92 37.32 35.84
CA ARG A 217 -25.83 35.87 36.06
C ARG A 217 -25.05 35.24 34.92
N THR A 218 -24.03 34.46 35.25
CA THR A 218 -23.35 33.60 34.27
C THR A 218 -24.21 32.38 33.99
N ILE A 219 -24.42 32.06 32.72
CA ILE A 219 -25.03 30.78 32.32
C ILE A 219 -23.98 29.69 32.52
N ASP A 220 -24.09 28.95 33.61
CA ASP A 220 -23.15 27.88 33.92
C ASP A 220 -23.44 26.65 33.04
N ARG A 221 -22.48 26.31 32.18
CA ARG A 221 -22.52 25.10 31.35
C ARG A 221 -21.60 24.06 31.98
N LYS A 222 -22.17 22.94 32.44
CA LYS A 222 -21.39 21.84 33.01
C LYS A 222 -20.47 21.21 31.94
N PRO A 223 -19.19 20.97 32.25
CA PRO A 223 -18.28 20.31 31.33
C PRO A 223 -18.72 18.86 31.09
N ARG A 224 -18.91 18.48 29.82
CA ARG A 224 -19.16 17.08 29.39
C ARG A 224 -17.89 16.39 28.88
N THR A 225 -16.73 16.89 29.28
CA THR A 225 -15.42 16.45 28.80
C THR A 225 -15.22 14.95 28.94
N SER A 226 -15.70 14.33 30.03
CA SER A 226 -15.56 12.89 30.25
C SER A 226 -16.30 12.04 29.21
N GLU A 227 -17.53 12.42 28.84
CA GLU A 227 -18.33 11.69 27.84
C GLU A 227 -17.73 11.85 26.44
N ILE A 228 -17.29 13.07 26.12
CA ILE A 228 -16.68 13.39 24.84
C ILE A 228 -15.35 12.66 24.67
N LEU A 229 -14.50 12.65 25.70
CA LEU A 229 -13.24 11.91 25.69
C LEU A 229 -13.47 10.40 25.55
N ALA A 230 -14.46 9.84 26.24
CA ALA A 230 -14.79 8.42 26.10
C ALA A 230 -15.22 8.06 24.66
N ASN A 231 -16.07 8.89 24.04
CA ASN A 231 -16.49 8.68 22.65
C ASN A 231 -15.33 8.86 21.66
N THR A 232 -14.47 9.85 21.91
CA THR A 232 -13.29 10.12 21.06
C THR A 232 -12.30 8.97 21.14
N GLN A 233 -12.04 8.43 22.33
CA GLN A 233 -11.20 7.25 22.53
C GLN A 233 -11.77 6.01 21.81
N TYR A 234 -13.08 5.79 21.92
CA TYR A 234 -13.71 4.68 21.20
C TYR A 234 -13.56 4.81 19.68
N LEU A 235 -13.82 6.00 19.12
CA LEU A 235 -13.66 6.24 17.69
C LEU A 235 -12.20 6.15 17.23
N ASP A 236 -11.25 6.64 18.04
CA ASP A 236 -9.81 6.51 17.78
C ASP A 236 -9.38 5.04 17.72
N GLN A 237 -9.94 4.16 18.57
CA GLN A 237 -9.67 2.73 18.48
C GLN A 237 -10.23 2.08 17.23
N VAL A 238 -11.44 2.46 16.84
CA VAL A 238 -12.02 2.00 15.57
C VAL A 238 -11.18 2.52 14.41
N TYR A 239 -10.68 3.76 14.49
CA TYR A 239 -9.79 4.35 13.50
C TYR A 239 -8.49 3.56 13.38
N GLN A 240 -7.79 3.29 14.49
CA GLN A 240 -6.53 2.54 14.53
C GLN A 240 -6.69 1.11 14.00
N ARG A 241 -7.77 0.42 14.39
CA ARG A 241 -8.10 -0.91 13.86
C ARG A 241 -8.39 -0.88 12.37
N GLY A 242 -9.10 0.15 11.90
CA GLY A 242 -9.39 0.35 10.48
C GLY A 242 -8.17 0.76 9.66
N SER A 243 -7.23 1.51 10.24
CA SER A 243 -6.00 1.97 9.60
C SER A 243 -4.86 0.96 9.66
N LEU A 244 -5.12 -0.26 10.17
CA LEU A 244 -4.15 -1.36 10.26
C LEU A 244 -2.92 -1.06 11.13
N VAL A 245 -2.97 0.00 11.95
CA VAL A 245 -1.91 0.33 12.91
C VAL A 245 -2.40 -0.09 14.29
N PRO A 246 -1.98 -1.26 14.80
CA PRO A 246 -2.48 -1.75 16.07
C PRO A 246 -2.04 -0.83 17.21
N GLU A 247 -2.99 -0.55 18.10
CA GLU A 247 -2.84 0.27 19.32
C GLU A 247 -1.61 -0.11 20.17
N ASN A 248 -1.25 -1.40 20.17
CA ASN A 248 -0.09 -1.94 20.89
C ASN A 248 1.26 -1.44 20.39
N VAL A 249 1.35 -0.99 19.14
CA VAL A 249 2.60 -0.45 18.54
C VAL A 249 2.78 1.02 18.87
N MET A 250 1.69 1.76 19.09
CA MET A 250 1.74 3.22 19.33
C MET A 250 2.06 3.58 20.79
N GLY A 251 1.92 2.64 21.74
CA GLY A 251 2.32 2.85 23.14
C GLY A 251 1.62 4.04 23.82
N LEU A 252 0.39 4.38 23.38
CA LEU A 252 -0.32 5.56 23.87
C LEU A 252 -0.68 5.41 25.36
N PRO A 253 -0.35 6.40 26.20
CA PRO A 253 -0.60 6.33 27.64
C PRO A 253 -2.10 6.52 27.91
N GLY A 254 -2.79 5.45 28.32
CA GLY A 254 -4.19 5.54 28.74
C GLY A 254 -5.00 4.25 28.65
N TRP A 255 -4.56 3.27 27.86
CA TRP A 255 -5.25 1.98 27.76
C TRP A 255 -4.73 0.96 28.78
N ARG A 256 -5.54 -0.08 29.07
CA ARG A 256 -5.33 -1.08 30.13
C ARG A 256 -3.84 -1.44 30.31
N LYS A 257 -3.29 -1.13 31.49
CA LYS A 257 -1.89 -1.44 31.88
C LYS A 257 -1.52 -2.93 31.71
N ASN A 258 -2.52 -3.81 31.64
CA ASN A 258 -2.37 -5.25 31.49
C ASN A 258 -3.03 -5.70 30.16
N VAL A 259 -2.39 -5.41 29.03
CA VAL A 259 -2.63 -6.19 27.81
C VAL A 259 -1.83 -7.47 27.97
N THR A 260 -2.48 -8.64 27.84
CA THR A 260 -1.74 -9.89 27.94
C THR A 260 -0.90 -10.10 26.69
N TRP A 261 0.28 -10.71 26.84
CA TRP A 261 1.16 -11.05 25.70
C TRP A 261 0.41 -11.74 24.55
N ARG A 262 -0.55 -12.61 24.90
CA ARG A 262 -1.37 -13.34 23.93
C ARG A 262 -2.32 -12.44 23.13
N GLU A 263 -2.99 -11.48 23.77
CA GLU A 263 -3.84 -10.51 23.09
C GLU A 263 -3.02 -9.60 22.16
N SER A 264 -1.84 -9.17 22.60
CA SER A 264 -0.96 -8.36 21.75
C SER A 264 -0.43 -9.13 20.55
N GLN A 265 -0.08 -10.41 20.74
CA GLN A 265 0.37 -11.29 19.66
C GLN A 265 -0.76 -11.55 18.66
N GLN A 266 -1.96 -11.87 19.13
CA GLN A 266 -3.11 -12.13 18.26
C GLN A 266 -3.51 -10.90 17.42
N ALA A 267 -3.49 -9.71 18.01
CA ALA A 267 -3.78 -8.47 17.29
C ALA A 267 -2.70 -8.15 16.24
N LEU A 268 -1.44 -8.42 16.56
CA LEU A 268 -0.32 -8.24 15.64
C LEU A 268 -0.37 -9.25 14.48
N GLU A 269 -0.68 -10.52 14.76
CA GLU A 269 -0.88 -11.56 13.73
C GLU A 269 -2.01 -11.21 12.77
N GLN A 270 -3.15 -10.71 13.29
CA GLN A 270 -4.25 -10.22 12.45
C GLN A 270 -3.83 -9.07 11.55
N ALA A 271 -3.10 -8.08 12.09
CA ALA A 271 -2.61 -6.96 11.30
C ALA A 271 -1.60 -7.40 10.22
N LEU A 272 -0.63 -8.25 10.60
CA LEU A 272 0.35 -8.81 9.67
C LEU A 272 -0.31 -9.63 8.56
N GLY A 273 -1.37 -10.39 8.85
CA GLY A 273 -2.11 -11.13 7.84
C GLY A 273 -2.68 -10.22 6.74
N VAL A 274 -3.20 -9.04 7.09
CA VAL A 274 -3.69 -8.06 6.11
C VAL A 274 -2.52 -7.45 5.32
N PHE A 275 -1.41 -7.09 5.98
CA PHE A 275 -0.22 -6.60 5.29
C PHE A 275 0.40 -7.64 4.35
N GLY A 276 0.32 -8.94 4.68
CA GLY A 276 0.76 -10.03 3.82
C GLY A 276 -0.03 -10.08 2.52
N MET A 277 -1.37 -10.01 2.61
CA MET A 277 -2.23 -9.96 1.42
C MET A 277 -2.00 -8.68 0.59
N MET A 278 -1.79 -7.53 1.24
CA MET A 278 -1.44 -6.30 0.54
C MET A 278 -0.08 -6.40 -0.16
N GLY A 279 0.90 -7.03 0.50
CA GLY A 279 2.21 -7.31 -0.05
C GLY A 279 2.11 -8.21 -1.29
N GLU A 280 1.33 -9.28 -1.22
CA GLU A 280 1.04 -10.16 -2.35
C GLU A 280 0.50 -9.40 -3.57
N ASN A 281 -0.48 -8.52 -3.33
CA ASN A 281 -1.09 -7.72 -4.40
C ASN A 281 -0.11 -6.73 -5.03
N LEU A 282 0.78 -6.16 -4.21
CA LEU A 282 1.81 -5.24 -4.68
C LEU A 282 2.89 -5.97 -5.46
N GLU A 283 3.29 -7.15 -5.01
CA GLU A 283 4.26 -8.02 -5.69
C GLU A 283 3.73 -8.52 -7.04
N ASP A 284 2.48 -9.00 -7.10
CA ASP A 284 1.81 -9.36 -8.37
C ASP A 284 1.72 -8.16 -9.31
N GLY A 285 1.34 -6.99 -8.78
CA GLY A 285 1.35 -5.73 -9.52
C GLY A 285 2.71 -5.36 -10.11
N ALA A 286 3.78 -5.54 -9.33
CA ALA A 286 5.14 -5.27 -9.76
C ALA A 286 5.59 -6.24 -10.88
N ILE A 287 5.24 -7.53 -10.78
CA ILE A 287 5.51 -8.52 -11.83
C ILE A 287 4.91 -8.07 -13.16
N ARG A 288 3.66 -7.62 -13.17
CA ARG A 288 2.98 -7.13 -14.39
C ARG A 288 3.61 -5.88 -14.98
N VAL A 289 4.15 -5.00 -14.15
CA VAL A 289 4.90 -3.83 -14.63
C VAL A 289 6.22 -4.27 -15.26
N LEU A 290 6.91 -5.25 -14.68
CA LEU A 290 8.15 -5.80 -15.25
C LEU A 290 7.91 -6.53 -16.58
N GLU A 291 6.83 -7.30 -16.69
CA GLU A 291 6.39 -7.92 -17.94
C GLU A 291 6.12 -6.86 -19.01
N ALA A 292 5.40 -5.79 -18.64
CA ALA A 292 5.13 -4.70 -19.56
C ALA A 292 6.41 -3.98 -20.00
N ALA A 293 7.36 -3.78 -19.09
CA ALA A 293 8.64 -3.17 -19.38
C ALA A 293 9.50 -4.02 -20.30
N ALA A 294 9.50 -5.34 -20.11
CA ALA A 294 10.21 -6.28 -20.97
C ALA A 294 9.70 -6.20 -22.42
N GLU A 295 8.39 -6.12 -22.63
CA GLU A 295 7.81 -5.93 -23.98
C GLU A 295 8.17 -4.56 -24.59
N VAL A 296 8.15 -3.49 -23.80
CA VAL A 296 8.56 -2.15 -24.26
C VAL A 296 10.04 -2.16 -24.68
N LEU A 297 10.89 -2.85 -23.92
CA LEU A 297 12.31 -3.02 -24.26
C LEU A 297 12.48 -3.83 -25.56
N ILE A 298 11.79 -4.96 -25.74
CA ILE A 298 11.86 -5.71 -27.00
C ILE A 298 11.47 -4.83 -28.20
N THR A 299 10.43 -4.00 -28.02
CA THR A 299 9.85 -3.20 -29.10
C THR A 299 10.69 -1.97 -29.46
N HIS A 300 11.42 -1.39 -28.51
CA HIS A 300 12.10 -0.09 -28.69
C HIS A 300 13.61 -0.09 -28.43
N ALA A 301 14.20 -1.17 -27.90
CA ALA A 301 15.64 -1.22 -27.68
C ALA A 301 16.40 -1.23 -29.01
N SER A 302 17.27 -0.24 -29.19
CA SER A 302 18.10 -0.13 -30.38
C SER A 302 19.41 -0.92 -30.21
N TYR A 303 20.11 -1.20 -31.32
CA TYR A 303 21.42 -1.85 -31.27
C TYR A 303 22.41 -1.04 -30.42
N ALA A 304 22.35 0.30 -30.51
CA ALA A 304 23.20 1.19 -29.73
C ALA A 304 22.99 1.02 -28.23
N ASP A 305 21.73 0.90 -27.79
CA ASP A 305 21.41 0.69 -26.37
C ASP A 305 21.93 -0.68 -25.87
N LEU A 306 21.89 -1.71 -26.71
CA LEU A 306 22.40 -3.04 -26.37
C LEU A 306 23.93 -3.08 -26.27
N THR A 307 24.63 -2.33 -27.12
CA THR A 307 26.10 -2.23 -27.10
C THR A 307 26.66 -1.47 -25.90
N GLU A 308 25.82 -0.74 -25.15
CA GLU A 308 26.25 -0.15 -23.87
C GLU A 308 26.42 -1.21 -22.78
N VAL A 309 25.69 -2.33 -22.87
CA VAL A 309 25.64 -3.38 -21.84
C VAL A 309 26.44 -4.61 -22.24
N PHE A 310 26.33 -5.02 -23.52
CA PHE A 310 26.97 -6.21 -24.06
C PHE A 310 28.04 -5.84 -25.08
N THR A 311 29.06 -6.67 -25.20
CA THR A 311 30.05 -6.53 -26.27
C THR A 311 29.48 -7.02 -27.61
N ASP A 312 30.00 -6.49 -28.73
CA ASP A 312 29.56 -6.88 -30.08
C ASP A 312 29.67 -8.40 -30.33
N ILE A 313 30.65 -9.06 -29.69
CA ILE A 313 30.88 -10.50 -29.79
C ILE A 313 29.73 -11.26 -29.10
N GLU A 314 29.37 -10.88 -27.86
CA GLU A 314 28.27 -11.49 -27.12
C GLU A 314 26.93 -11.31 -27.84
N LEU A 315 26.69 -10.13 -28.43
CA LEU A 315 25.48 -9.87 -29.22
C LEU A 315 25.42 -10.78 -30.46
N SER A 316 26.55 -11.00 -31.14
CA SER A 316 26.62 -11.90 -32.29
C SER A 316 26.41 -13.37 -31.92
N GLU A 317 26.90 -13.79 -30.74
CA GLU A 317 26.69 -15.14 -30.20
C GLU A 317 25.23 -15.37 -29.81
N LEU A 318 24.55 -14.32 -29.34
CA LEU A 318 23.10 -14.32 -29.06
C LEU A 318 22.24 -14.25 -30.33
N GLY A 319 22.85 -14.11 -31.52
CA GLY A 319 22.15 -14.01 -32.80
C GLY A 319 21.47 -12.65 -33.02
N ILE A 320 21.91 -11.60 -32.32
CA ILE A 320 21.37 -10.25 -32.39
C ILE A 320 22.17 -9.43 -33.41
N PHE A 321 21.52 -9.01 -34.48
CA PHE A 321 22.16 -8.26 -35.58
C PHE A 321 21.43 -6.94 -35.85
N PRO A 322 22.16 -5.87 -36.24
CA PRO A 322 21.54 -4.65 -36.69
C PRO A 322 20.84 -4.88 -38.03
N ASP A 323 19.54 -4.58 -38.10
CA ASP A 323 18.76 -4.64 -39.33
C ASP A 323 17.95 -3.35 -39.48
N PRO A 324 18.27 -2.49 -40.47
CA PRO A 324 17.55 -1.24 -40.68
C PRO A 324 16.11 -1.42 -41.14
N SER A 325 15.68 -2.63 -41.51
CA SER A 325 14.30 -2.93 -41.88
C SER A 325 13.39 -3.28 -40.69
N ALA A 326 13.96 -3.61 -39.53
CA ALA A 326 13.21 -3.88 -38.31
C ALA A 326 12.79 -2.56 -37.61
N PRO A 327 11.61 -2.51 -36.94
CA PRO A 327 11.09 -1.30 -36.31
C PRO A 327 12.02 -0.67 -35.26
N ASN A 328 12.80 -1.51 -34.59
CA ASN A 328 13.80 -1.17 -33.57
C ASN A 328 15.24 -1.14 -34.13
N GLY A 329 15.42 -1.42 -35.42
CA GLY A 329 16.74 -1.50 -36.05
C GLY A 329 17.53 -2.77 -35.69
N VAL A 330 16.89 -3.78 -35.07
CA VAL A 330 17.55 -4.98 -34.55
C VAL A 330 16.73 -6.23 -34.85
N VAL A 331 17.39 -7.29 -35.30
CA VAL A 331 16.81 -8.64 -35.46
C VAL A 331 17.44 -9.59 -34.45
N GLY A 332 16.62 -10.52 -33.94
CA GLY A 332 17.11 -11.64 -33.11
C GLY A 332 17.01 -11.43 -31.61
N ILE A 333 16.38 -10.35 -31.13
CA ILE A 333 16.08 -10.21 -29.69
C ILE A 333 15.14 -11.37 -29.30
N PRO A 334 15.57 -12.30 -28.43
CA PRO A 334 14.72 -13.40 -28.01
C PRO A 334 13.52 -12.85 -27.22
N ALA A 335 12.37 -13.48 -27.37
CA ALA A 335 11.24 -13.19 -26.48
C ALA A 335 11.67 -13.52 -25.05
N PHE A 336 11.38 -12.62 -24.10
CA PHE A 336 11.59 -12.90 -22.68
C PHE A 336 10.61 -14.00 -22.25
N ASP A 337 11.10 -15.24 -22.17
CA ASP A 337 10.35 -16.42 -21.67
C ASP A 337 10.61 -16.65 -20.16
N GLY A 338 10.97 -15.59 -19.44
CA GLY A 338 11.31 -15.64 -18.02
C GLY A 338 10.12 -15.32 -17.13
N ASN A 339 9.81 -16.18 -16.17
CA ASN A 339 8.90 -15.83 -15.07
C ASN A 339 9.62 -14.85 -14.14
N PHE A 340 9.14 -13.62 -14.04
CA PHE A 340 9.64 -12.67 -13.05
C PHE A 340 9.19 -13.06 -11.65
N HIS A 341 10.11 -13.04 -10.69
CA HIS A 341 9.80 -13.21 -9.28
C HIS A 341 10.13 -11.92 -8.52
N VAL A 342 9.13 -11.32 -7.90
CA VAL A 342 9.29 -10.17 -7.01
C VAL A 342 8.81 -10.62 -5.63
N SER A 343 9.67 -10.49 -4.63
CA SER A 343 9.35 -10.82 -3.24
C SER A 343 9.89 -9.75 -2.31
N GLY A 344 9.06 -9.27 -1.38
CA GLY A 344 9.46 -8.33 -0.34
C GLY A 344 8.82 -8.69 1.00
N ILE A 345 7.53 -8.38 1.17
CA ILE A 345 6.84 -8.63 2.44
C ILE A 345 6.52 -10.12 2.59
N GLN A 346 6.19 -10.79 1.49
CA GLN A 346 5.88 -12.22 1.54
C GLN A 346 7.06 -13.08 1.97
N SER A 347 8.27 -12.78 1.47
CA SER A 347 9.47 -13.53 1.87
C SER A 347 9.72 -13.37 3.36
N LEU A 348 9.62 -12.15 3.88
CA LEU A 348 9.78 -11.87 5.31
C LEU A 348 8.72 -12.59 6.17
N MET A 349 7.47 -12.65 5.72
CA MET A 349 6.41 -13.36 6.44
C MET A 349 6.61 -14.87 6.42
N LYS A 350 6.93 -15.45 5.27
CA LYS A 350 7.26 -16.88 5.14
C LYS A 350 8.47 -17.25 5.99
N ASP A 351 9.49 -16.39 6.02
CA ASP A 351 10.67 -16.57 6.85
C ASP A 351 10.31 -16.52 8.34
N ASN A 352 9.42 -15.62 8.75
CA ASN A 352 8.94 -15.54 10.13
C ASN A 352 8.09 -16.77 10.53
N GLU A 353 7.16 -17.22 9.70
CA GLU A 353 6.36 -18.43 9.94
C GLU A 353 7.23 -19.68 10.05
N THR A 354 8.23 -19.81 9.17
CA THR A 354 9.17 -20.93 9.22
C THR A 354 10.05 -20.86 10.46
N LEU A 355 10.49 -19.67 10.89
CA LEU A 355 11.21 -19.47 12.15
C LEU A 355 10.37 -19.84 13.38
N GLN A 356 9.09 -19.43 13.42
CA GLN A 356 8.17 -19.84 14.49
C GLN A 356 7.97 -21.35 14.51
N THR A 357 7.77 -21.97 13.36
CA THR A 357 7.63 -23.44 13.24
C THR A 357 8.88 -24.17 13.73
N LEU A 358 10.07 -23.67 13.36
CA LEU A 358 11.34 -24.22 13.83
C LEU A 358 11.42 -24.14 15.37
N LYS A 359 11.05 -23.00 15.96
CA LYS A 359 11.14 -22.73 17.39
C LYS A 359 10.10 -23.49 18.23
N GLU A 360 8.85 -23.54 17.79
CA GLU A 360 7.73 -24.06 18.59
C GLU A 360 7.46 -25.55 18.35
N VAL A 361 7.82 -26.07 17.17
CA VAL A 361 7.54 -27.46 16.79
C VAL A 361 8.83 -28.26 16.72
N ILE A 362 9.82 -27.82 15.93
CA ILE A 362 11.00 -28.66 15.64
C ILE A 362 11.95 -28.75 16.85
N ILE A 363 12.23 -27.64 17.55
CA ILE A 363 13.09 -27.64 18.73
C ILE A 363 12.51 -28.53 19.86
N PRO A 364 11.23 -28.39 20.27
CA PRO A 364 10.65 -29.27 21.29
C PRO A 364 10.51 -30.74 20.85
N LEU A 365 10.37 -31.01 19.54
CA LEU A 365 10.40 -32.38 19.03
C LEU A 365 11.81 -32.98 19.09
N ALA A 366 12.86 -32.18 18.91
CA ALA A 366 14.23 -32.64 19.05
C ALA A 366 14.57 -33.02 20.51
N GLU A 367 13.92 -32.40 21.50
CA GLU A 367 14.06 -32.76 22.92
C GLU A 367 13.39 -34.10 23.27
N ARG A 368 12.48 -34.60 22.43
CA ARG A 368 11.80 -35.88 22.66
C ARG A 368 12.66 -37.05 22.15
N PRO A 369 13.03 -38.03 22.99
CA PRO A 369 13.91 -39.14 22.61
C PRO A 369 13.46 -39.96 21.40
N ARG A 370 12.14 -40.03 21.16
CA ARG A 370 11.54 -40.76 20.04
C ARG A 370 11.75 -40.07 18.68
N PHE A 371 11.85 -38.74 18.67
CA PHE A 371 11.93 -37.94 17.44
C PHE A 371 13.31 -37.33 17.20
N ALA A 372 14.14 -37.23 18.25
CA ALA A 372 15.52 -36.76 18.18
C ALA A 372 16.38 -37.40 17.07
N PRO A 373 16.30 -38.71 16.77
CA PRO A 373 17.13 -39.32 15.71
C PRO A 373 16.78 -38.85 14.29
N TYR A 374 15.58 -38.30 14.10
CA TYR A 374 15.06 -37.90 12.80
C TYR A 374 15.26 -36.40 12.51
N ILE A 375 15.75 -35.63 13.49
CA ILE A 375 15.95 -34.18 13.37
C ILE A 375 17.45 -33.92 13.43
N ASN A 376 18.00 -33.25 12.40
CA ASN A 376 19.40 -32.81 12.41
C ASN A 376 19.49 -31.40 13.03
N PRO A 377 20.03 -31.23 14.25
CA PRO A 377 20.02 -29.93 14.94
C PRO A 377 20.87 -28.87 14.23
N LEU A 378 21.96 -29.25 13.57
CA LEU A 378 22.84 -28.31 12.87
C LEU A 378 22.15 -27.68 11.66
N LYS A 379 21.39 -28.48 10.89
CA LYS A 379 20.60 -27.96 9.77
C LYS A 379 19.50 -27.01 10.25
N VAL A 380 18.92 -27.27 11.43
CA VAL A 380 17.92 -26.40 12.06
C VAL A 380 18.55 -25.07 12.49
N LEU A 381 19.74 -25.08 13.09
CA LEU A 381 20.44 -23.87 13.51
C LEU A 381 20.86 -22.98 12.33
N ARG A 382 21.43 -23.58 11.27
CA ARG A 382 21.75 -22.84 10.04
C ARG A 382 20.50 -22.29 9.34
N ALA A 383 19.41 -23.06 9.36
CA ALA A 383 18.12 -22.62 8.85
C ALA A 383 17.58 -21.38 9.61
N ILE A 384 17.90 -21.24 10.90
CA ILE A 384 17.56 -20.07 11.71
C ILE A 384 18.48 -18.89 11.35
N GLU A 385 19.78 -19.12 11.25
CA GLU A 385 20.78 -18.10 10.91
C GLU A 385 20.51 -17.42 9.57
N VAL A 386 20.32 -18.22 8.51
CA VAL A 386 20.05 -17.71 7.15
C VAL A 386 18.79 -16.85 7.13
N ARG A 387 17.74 -17.25 7.85
CA ARG A 387 16.44 -16.55 7.86
C ARG A 387 16.39 -15.34 8.79
N THR A 388 17.22 -15.31 9.83
CA THR A 388 17.33 -14.16 10.74
C THR A 388 18.32 -13.11 10.23
N ASN A 389 19.03 -13.41 9.13
CA ASN A 389 20.11 -12.59 8.58
C ASN A 389 21.11 -12.15 9.67
N MET A 390 21.33 -13.01 10.67
CA MET A 390 22.40 -12.80 11.63
C MET A 390 23.70 -12.96 10.86
N LYS A 391 24.54 -11.92 10.87
CA LYS A 391 25.88 -12.04 10.30
C LYS A 391 26.61 -13.14 11.06
N ASP A 392 27.27 -13.99 10.30
CA ASP A 392 28.03 -15.13 10.80
C ASP A 392 29.17 -14.63 11.71
N GLU A 393 28.86 -14.48 13.00
CA GLU A 393 29.81 -14.11 14.06
C GLU A 393 30.61 -15.35 14.53
N GLY A 394 30.50 -16.49 13.83
CA GLY A 394 31.10 -17.76 14.24
C GLY A 394 30.38 -18.39 15.45
N ILE A 395 29.10 -18.05 15.64
CA ILE A 395 28.28 -18.54 16.76
C ILE A 395 27.86 -20.00 16.54
N ILE A 396 27.69 -20.41 15.27
CA ILE A 396 27.27 -21.76 14.89
C ILE A 396 28.47 -22.51 14.30
N ALA A 397 28.70 -23.73 14.79
CA ALA A 397 29.80 -24.57 14.34
C ALA A 397 29.72 -24.89 12.83
N THR A 398 30.88 -24.96 12.19
CA THR A 398 31.00 -25.40 10.79
C THR A 398 30.60 -26.89 10.64
N ASP A 399 30.33 -27.36 9.41
CA ASP A 399 29.89 -28.76 9.20
C ASP A 399 30.93 -29.77 9.70
N GLU A 400 32.21 -29.41 9.57
CA GLU A 400 33.35 -30.22 9.99
C GLU A 400 33.47 -30.27 11.52
N GLU A 401 33.30 -29.14 12.21
CA GLU A 401 33.25 -29.08 13.67
C GLU A 401 32.01 -29.79 14.22
N ALA A 402 30.89 -29.64 13.51
CA ALA A 402 29.63 -30.38 13.63
C ALA A 402 29.82 -31.89 13.78
N ALA A 403 30.49 -32.47 12.77
CA ALA A 403 30.75 -33.90 12.67
C ALA A 403 31.68 -34.39 13.79
N GLN A 404 32.67 -33.59 14.17
CA GLN A 404 33.59 -33.91 15.25
C GLN A 404 32.90 -33.94 16.62
N ILE A 405 32.03 -32.97 16.91
CA ILE A 405 31.25 -32.91 18.15
C ILE A 405 30.28 -34.10 18.23
N ALA A 406 29.61 -34.44 17.14
CA ALA A 406 28.71 -35.61 17.08
C ALA A 406 29.45 -36.93 17.33
N MET A 407 30.65 -37.10 16.74
CA MET A 407 31.48 -38.28 16.92
C MET A 407 31.99 -38.40 18.37
N GLN A 408 32.33 -37.28 19.01
CA GLN A 408 32.73 -37.23 20.42
C GLN A 408 31.57 -37.56 21.36
N GLN A 409 30.37 -37.05 21.09
CA GLN A 409 29.17 -37.36 21.89
C GLN A 409 28.74 -38.82 21.76
N ALA A 410 28.80 -39.40 20.55
CA ALA A 410 28.51 -40.81 20.34
C ALA A 410 29.52 -41.71 21.08
N ALA A 411 30.81 -41.36 21.05
CA ALA A 411 31.85 -42.08 21.79
C ALA A 411 31.67 -41.95 23.32
N ALA A 412 31.24 -40.79 23.81
CA ALA A 412 30.94 -40.57 25.22
C ALA A 412 29.71 -41.36 25.69
N GLN A 413 28.63 -41.40 24.89
CA GLN A 413 27.43 -42.19 25.20
C GLN A 413 27.71 -43.70 25.18
N ALA A 414 28.52 -44.19 24.23
CA ALA A 414 28.94 -45.58 24.19
C ALA A 414 29.73 -45.99 25.45
N ARG A 415 30.64 -45.13 25.92
CA ARG A 415 31.38 -45.36 27.17
C ARG A 415 30.48 -45.37 28.41
N ILE A 416 29.48 -44.50 28.47
CA ILE A 416 28.52 -44.46 29.58
C ILE A 416 27.62 -45.71 29.57
N ALA A 417 27.21 -46.19 28.40
CA ALA A 417 26.44 -47.43 28.26
C ALA A 417 27.27 -48.68 28.67
N GLU A 418 28.56 -48.72 28.35
CA GLU A 418 29.47 -49.78 28.81
C GLU A 418 29.68 -49.75 30.33
N LEU A 419 29.75 -48.56 30.94
CA LEU A 419 29.90 -48.40 32.39
C LEU A 419 28.61 -48.74 33.17
N THR A 420 27.44 -48.58 32.57
CA THR A 420 26.14 -48.88 33.21
C THR A 420 25.63 -50.30 32.92
N GLY A 421 26.10 -50.94 31.85
CA GLY A 421 25.80 -52.35 31.55
C GLY A 421 26.68 -53.38 32.26
N GLY A 422 27.68 -52.94 33.04
CA GLY A 422 28.69 -53.80 33.67
C GLY A 422 28.34 -54.37 35.05
N GLU A 423 27.28 -53.92 35.71
CA GLU A 423 26.84 -54.45 37.01
C GLU A 423 25.55 -55.27 36.88
N ASN A 424 25.67 -56.49 36.36
CA ASN A 424 24.85 -57.64 36.75
C ASN A 424 25.59 -58.92 36.31
N GLY A 425 26.62 -59.26 37.07
CA GLY A 425 27.34 -60.53 36.96
C GLY A 425 26.45 -61.71 37.40
N PRO A 426 26.68 -62.92 36.85
CA PRO A 426 25.82 -64.08 37.06
C PRO A 426 26.11 -64.72 38.42
N GLY A 427 25.20 -64.53 39.37
CA GLY A 427 25.25 -65.14 40.70
C GLY A 427 24.18 -66.21 40.86
N ILE A 428 24.60 -67.47 40.70
CA ILE A 428 24.19 -68.66 41.48
C ILE A 428 22.69 -68.98 41.50
N ALA A 429 22.34 -70.07 40.81
CA ALA A 429 21.16 -70.86 41.12
C ALA A 429 21.29 -71.45 42.53
N ASP A 430 20.34 -71.14 43.40
CA ASP A 430 20.00 -72.00 44.53
C ASP A 430 18.49 -72.15 44.58
N GLU A 431 18.07 -73.41 44.58
CA GLU A 431 16.70 -73.86 44.74
C GLU A 431 16.19 -73.44 46.12
N THR A 432 14.94 -72.97 46.21
CA THR A 432 13.97 -73.47 47.19
C THR A 432 12.61 -72.79 47.00
N ASP A 433 11.69 -73.57 46.46
CA ASP A 433 10.51 -74.02 47.18
C ASP A 433 9.45 -73.00 47.67
N ASN A 434 8.25 -73.23 47.14
CA ASN A 434 6.98 -73.32 47.85
C ASN A 434 6.31 -72.10 48.52
N SER A 435 5.03 -72.01 48.13
CA SER A 435 3.86 -71.71 48.96
C SER A 435 3.53 -70.26 49.29
N GLN A 436 2.45 -69.80 48.64
CA GLN A 436 1.21 -69.34 49.27
C GLN A 436 1.32 -68.73 50.69
N ALA A 437 1.09 -67.42 50.78
CA ALA A 437 0.01 -66.83 51.58
C ALA A 437 -0.17 -65.35 51.18
#